data_AF-A0A511DWL5-F1
#
_entry.id   AF-A0A511DWL5-F1
#
_cell.length_a   1.000
_cell.length_b   1.000
_cell.length_c   1.000
_cell.angle_alpha   90.00
_cell.angle_beta   90.00
_cell.angle_gamma   90.00
#
_symmetry.space_group_name_H-M   'P 1'
#
loop_
_entity.id
_entity.type
_entity.pdbx_description
1 polymer ?
#
loop_
_entity_poly.entity_id
_entity_poly.type
_entity_poly.pdbx_seq_one_letter_code
_entity_poly.pdbx_strand_id
1 'polypeptide(L)'
;MKKLWKLMILTGLMLAIGLAINTVTAQKVSANSYTTAKSIRGNWYSWNTYVNAYSVIKVKKHSVVTYNQSTRGSISYYRVYTPHMTGSRKLSISIYKHAKKGSNNVYDLNRGYRLPAYKRIGFVWSSHKALYGHKYHVLKNYLLGGVFFVYFHHKIKHDYGYTHMKHWEYFLGR
;
A
#
# COMPACT_ATOMS: atom_id res chain seq x y z
N MET A 1 -4.09 52.01 10.40
CA MET A 1 -4.95 50.93 10.94
C MET A 1 -5.31 49.83 9.93
N LYS A 2 -5.78 50.14 8.71
CA LYS A 2 -6.20 49.12 7.71
C LYS A 2 -5.08 48.13 7.27
N LYS A 3 -3.81 48.53 7.30
CA LYS A 3 -2.66 47.67 6.95
C LYS A 3 -2.30 46.64 8.03
N LEU A 4 -2.47 46.98 9.32
CA LEU A 4 -2.21 46.09 10.46
C LEU A 4 -3.23 44.95 10.54
N TRP A 5 -4.51 45.25 10.27
CA TRP A 5 -5.57 44.23 10.19
C TRP A 5 -5.32 43.20 9.09
N LYS A 6 -4.88 43.65 7.90
CA LYS A 6 -4.51 42.75 6.81
C LYS A 6 -3.33 41.85 7.19
N LEU A 7 -2.35 42.40 7.90
CA LEU A 7 -1.20 41.63 8.37
C LEU A 7 -1.63 40.54 9.36
N MET A 8 -2.46 40.88 10.36
CA MET A 8 -2.97 39.92 11.35
C MET A 8 -3.81 38.80 10.73
N ILE A 9 -4.63 39.11 9.74
CA ILE A 9 -5.40 38.10 8.99
C ILE A 9 -4.46 37.18 8.21
N LEU A 10 -3.41 37.72 7.58
CA LEU A 10 -2.43 36.93 6.84
C LEU A 10 -1.64 35.99 7.78
N THR A 11 -1.23 36.47 8.95
CA THR A 11 -0.53 35.65 9.95
C THR A 11 -1.44 34.57 10.54
N GLY A 12 -2.71 34.89 10.79
CA GLY A 12 -3.72 33.92 11.25
C GLY A 12 -3.99 32.82 10.22
N LEU A 13 -4.09 33.18 8.93
CA LEU A 13 -4.22 32.22 7.83
C LEU A 13 -2.98 31.34 7.68
N MET A 14 -1.77 31.89 7.79
CA MET A 14 -0.54 31.10 7.75
C MET A 14 -0.42 30.12 8.92
N LEU A 15 -0.84 30.51 10.12
CA LEU A 15 -0.89 29.62 11.29
C LEU A 15 -1.93 28.51 11.12
N ALA A 16 -3.12 28.82 10.57
CA ALA A 16 -4.15 27.83 10.28
C ALA A 16 -3.70 26.82 9.21
N ILE A 17 -2.99 27.29 8.17
CA ILE A 17 -2.43 26.42 7.12
C ILE A 17 -1.26 25.58 7.68
N GLY A 18 -0.38 26.17 8.50
CA GLY A 18 0.74 25.46 9.13
C GLY A 18 0.31 24.38 10.13
N LEU A 19 -0.81 24.59 10.82
CA LEU A 19 -1.43 23.60 11.70
C LEU A 19 -2.20 22.53 10.90
N ALA A 20 -2.84 22.90 9.78
CA ALA A 20 -3.54 21.96 8.92
C ALA A 20 -2.59 20.94 8.24
N ILE A 21 -1.36 21.35 7.90
CA ILE A 21 -0.38 20.48 7.25
C ILE A 21 0.17 19.39 8.22
N ASN A 22 0.10 19.62 9.54
CA ASN A 22 0.60 18.68 10.55
C ASN A 22 -0.42 17.61 11.01
N THR A 23 -1.63 17.58 10.43
CA THR A 23 -2.70 16.67 10.89
C THR A 23 -2.97 15.47 9.99
N VAL A 24 -2.04 15.11 9.09
CA VAL A 24 -2.03 13.75 8.51
C VAL A 24 -1.43 12.76 9.53
N THR A 25 -1.93 12.80 10.77
CA THR A 25 -1.71 11.76 11.74
C THR A 25 -2.63 10.61 11.36
N ALA A 26 -2.09 9.63 10.62
CA ALA A 26 -2.76 8.36 10.44
C ALA A 26 -2.94 7.72 11.83
N GLN A 27 -4.10 7.96 12.45
CA GLN A 27 -4.41 7.44 13.77
C GLN A 27 -4.40 5.92 13.70
N LYS A 28 -3.51 5.30 14.50
CA LYS A 28 -3.42 3.86 14.65
C LYS A 28 -4.72 3.38 15.31
N VAL A 29 -5.53 2.61 14.57
CA VAL A 29 -6.89 2.24 15.00
C VAL A 29 -6.90 1.06 15.97
N SER A 30 -5.84 0.25 16.00
CA SER A 30 -5.83 -0.97 16.81
C SER A 30 -4.41 -1.41 17.21
N ALA A 31 -4.32 -2.14 18.32
CA ALA A 31 -3.14 -2.88 18.77
C ALA A 31 -2.65 -3.84 17.67
N ASN A 32 -1.38 -4.26 17.74
CA ASN A 32 -0.80 -5.17 16.75
C ASN A 32 -1.62 -6.47 16.69
N SER A 33 -2.33 -6.71 15.58
CA SER A 33 -3.05 -7.96 15.33
C SER A 33 -2.16 -8.91 14.54
N TYR A 34 -2.45 -10.20 14.62
CA TYR A 34 -1.89 -11.22 13.73
C TYR A 34 -2.97 -11.83 12.83
N THR A 35 -4.19 -11.27 12.86
CA THR A 35 -5.32 -11.67 12.04
C THR A 35 -5.57 -10.65 10.95
N THR A 36 -5.43 -11.05 9.69
CA THR A 36 -5.66 -10.17 8.53
C THR A 36 -7.15 -9.89 8.35
N ALA A 37 -7.51 -8.69 7.89
CA ALA A 37 -8.91 -8.37 7.60
C ALA A 37 -9.42 -9.15 6.37
N LYS A 38 -10.71 -9.54 6.38
CA LYS A 38 -11.32 -10.27 5.24
C LYS A 38 -11.16 -9.53 3.91
N SER A 39 -11.23 -8.19 3.94
CA SER A 39 -11.16 -7.31 2.77
C SER A 39 -9.86 -7.41 1.96
N ILE A 40 -8.76 -7.88 2.55
CA ILE A 40 -7.46 -8.00 1.89
C ILE A 40 -7.04 -9.46 1.68
N ARG A 41 -7.83 -10.44 2.14
CA ARG A 41 -7.52 -11.87 1.98
C ARG A 41 -7.67 -12.29 0.53
N GLY A 42 -6.88 -13.28 0.13
CA GLY A 42 -6.89 -13.85 -1.23
C GLY A 42 -5.50 -13.97 -1.84
N ASN A 43 -5.47 -14.40 -3.09
CA ASN A 43 -4.27 -14.38 -3.92
C ASN A 43 -4.29 -13.13 -4.78
N TRP A 44 -3.14 -12.46 -4.85
CA TRP A 44 -2.97 -11.17 -5.50
C TRP A 44 -1.75 -11.21 -6.41
N TYR A 45 -1.91 -10.80 -7.66
CA TYR A 45 -0.91 -10.89 -8.72
C TYR A 45 -0.66 -9.50 -9.30
N SER A 46 0.61 -9.11 -9.41
CA SER A 46 1.06 -7.94 -10.16
C SER A 46 2.12 -8.37 -11.15
N TRP A 47 1.98 -7.99 -12.41
CA TRP A 47 3.00 -8.29 -13.42
C TRP A 47 4.15 -7.31 -13.31
N ASN A 48 5.38 -7.82 -13.29
CA ASN A 48 6.58 -7.01 -13.37
C ASN A 48 7.22 -7.22 -14.74
N THR A 49 7.15 -6.19 -15.59
CA THR A 49 7.66 -6.22 -16.96
C THR A 49 9.18 -6.37 -17.01
N TYR A 50 9.92 -5.85 -16.04
CA TYR A 50 11.40 -5.92 -16.01
C TYR A 50 11.93 -7.34 -15.82
N VAL A 51 11.28 -8.14 -14.98
CA VAL A 51 11.71 -9.52 -14.68
C VAL A 51 10.84 -10.58 -15.33
N ASN A 52 9.86 -10.17 -16.16
CA ASN A 52 8.91 -11.05 -16.84
C ASN A 52 8.27 -12.11 -15.91
N ALA A 53 7.86 -11.67 -14.72
CA ALA A 53 7.29 -12.54 -13.69
C ALA A 53 6.16 -11.82 -12.94
N TYR A 54 5.28 -12.61 -12.34
CA TYR A 54 4.27 -12.12 -11.42
C TYR A 54 4.88 -11.97 -10.02
N SER A 55 4.83 -10.78 -9.43
CA SER A 55 4.88 -10.62 -7.99
C SER A 55 3.56 -11.11 -7.41
N VAL A 56 3.63 -12.04 -6.45
CA VAL A 56 2.46 -12.66 -5.84
C VAL A 56 2.43 -12.38 -4.35
N ILE A 57 1.27 -11.95 -3.86
CA ILE A 57 0.96 -11.82 -2.43
C ILE A 57 -0.24 -12.72 -2.14
N LYS A 58 -0.09 -13.68 -1.24
CA LYS A 58 -1.19 -14.51 -0.72
C LYS A 58 -1.46 -14.11 0.72
N VAL A 59 -2.65 -13.58 0.99
CA VAL A 59 -3.07 -13.12 2.32
C VAL A 59 -4.11 -14.09 2.86
N LYS A 60 -3.76 -14.82 3.92
CA LYS A 60 -4.65 -15.72 4.67
C LYS A 60 -4.96 -15.12 6.04
N LYS A 61 -5.90 -15.73 6.77
CA LYS A 61 -6.35 -15.26 8.10
C LYS A 61 -5.18 -14.98 9.05
N HIS A 62 -4.22 -15.89 9.13
CA HIS A 62 -3.07 -15.79 10.06
C HIS A 62 -1.72 -16.00 9.34
N SER A 63 -1.65 -15.78 8.03
CA SER A 63 -0.39 -15.86 7.32
C SER A 63 -0.39 -15.00 6.07
N VAL A 64 0.80 -14.56 5.68
CA VAL A 64 1.02 -13.90 4.39
C VAL A 64 2.17 -14.61 3.70
N VAL A 65 2.05 -14.82 2.39
CA VAL A 65 3.12 -15.40 1.58
C VAL A 65 3.41 -14.46 0.42
N THR A 66 4.68 -14.17 0.16
CA THR A 66 5.11 -13.42 -1.03
C THR A 66 6.12 -14.22 -1.84
N TYR A 67 6.06 -14.10 -3.16
CA TYR A 67 7.00 -14.76 -4.07
C TYR A 67 6.89 -14.17 -5.48
N ASN A 68 7.89 -14.44 -6.32
CA ASN A 68 7.81 -14.19 -7.75
C ASN A 68 7.49 -15.50 -8.49
N GLN A 69 6.61 -15.45 -9.47
CA GLN A 69 6.22 -16.57 -10.29
C GLN A 69 6.49 -16.27 -11.77
N SER A 70 7.37 -17.04 -12.41
CA SER A 70 7.62 -16.91 -13.84
C SER A 70 6.39 -17.29 -14.68
N THR A 71 6.40 -16.95 -15.96
CA THR A 71 5.37 -17.40 -16.92
C THR A 71 5.31 -18.92 -17.06
N ARG A 72 6.43 -19.61 -16.84
CA ARG A 72 6.55 -21.08 -16.86
C ARG A 72 6.17 -21.74 -15.52
N GLY A 73 5.79 -20.94 -14.52
CA GLY A 73 5.31 -21.43 -13.22
C GLY A 73 6.38 -21.61 -12.15
N SER A 74 7.66 -21.45 -12.47
CA SER A 74 8.74 -21.51 -11.46
C SER A 74 8.60 -20.39 -10.43
N ILE A 75 8.90 -20.71 -9.17
CA ILE A 75 8.76 -19.82 -8.02
C ILE A 75 10.15 -19.39 -7.53
N SER A 76 10.32 -18.08 -7.28
CA SER A 76 11.53 -17.50 -6.69
C SER A 76 11.16 -16.51 -5.59
N TYR A 77 12.14 -16.14 -4.75
CA TYR A 77 11.96 -15.21 -3.63
C TYR A 77 10.79 -15.58 -2.71
N TYR A 78 10.61 -16.87 -2.44
CA TYR A 78 9.51 -17.38 -1.62
C TYR A 78 9.67 -16.96 -0.16
N ARG A 79 8.59 -16.42 0.39
CA ARG A 79 8.60 -15.80 1.71
C ARG A 79 7.30 -16.06 2.43
N VAL A 80 7.37 -16.66 3.61
CA VAL A 80 6.22 -16.89 4.49
C VAL A 80 6.33 -15.99 5.71
N TYR A 81 5.19 -15.49 6.16
CA TYR A 81 5.05 -14.66 7.35
C TYR A 81 3.91 -15.22 8.21
N THR A 82 4.20 -15.64 9.44
CA THR A 82 3.21 -16.18 10.40
C THR A 82 3.45 -15.62 11.81
N PRO A 83 2.51 -15.75 12.75
CA PRO A 83 2.62 -15.18 14.09
C PRO A 83 3.72 -15.83 14.93
N HIS A 84 4.01 -17.11 14.66
CA HIS A 84 5.01 -17.93 15.37
C HIS A 84 6.44 -17.73 14.85
N MET A 85 6.60 -17.17 13.65
CA MET A 85 7.93 -16.83 13.14
C MET A 85 8.54 -15.66 13.92
N THR A 86 9.86 -15.51 13.84
CA THR A 86 10.62 -14.47 14.55
C THR A 86 11.17 -13.42 13.58
N GLY A 87 11.64 -12.31 14.14
CA GLY A 87 12.27 -11.21 13.40
C GLY A 87 11.41 -10.73 12.22
N SER A 88 12.04 -10.56 11.06
CA SER A 88 11.40 -10.05 9.84
C SER A 88 10.28 -10.94 9.27
N ARG A 89 10.15 -12.18 9.76
CA ARG A 89 9.16 -13.14 9.29
C ARG A 89 7.94 -13.22 10.21
N LYS A 90 8.00 -12.59 11.39
CA LYS A 90 6.86 -12.51 12.30
C LYS A 90 5.76 -11.65 11.69
N LEU A 91 4.57 -12.24 11.51
CA LEU A 91 3.41 -11.49 11.05
C LEU A 91 2.92 -10.55 12.15
N SER A 92 2.89 -9.26 11.86
CA SER A 92 2.36 -8.22 12.74
C SER A 92 1.62 -7.20 11.90
N ILE A 93 0.36 -6.97 12.24
CA ILE A 93 -0.58 -6.16 11.47
C ILE A 93 -0.92 -4.91 12.25
N SER A 94 -0.59 -3.75 11.70
CA SER A 94 -1.08 -2.45 12.18
C SER A 94 -2.11 -1.90 11.21
N ILE A 95 -3.21 -1.36 11.75
CA ILE A 95 -4.32 -0.82 10.97
C ILE A 95 -4.32 0.69 11.13
N TYR A 96 -4.35 1.38 10.00
CA TYR A 96 -4.38 2.83 9.90
C TYR A 96 -5.62 3.25 9.12
N LYS A 97 -6.20 4.40 9.48
CA LYS A 97 -7.16 5.06 8.59
C LYS A 97 -6.40 5.67 7.42
N HIS A 98 -6.92 5.49 6.22
CA HIS A 98 -6.40 6.21 5.06
C HIS A 98 -6.64 7.71 5.24
N ALA A 99 -5.68 8.54 4.81
CA ALA A 99 -5.76 10.01 4.96
C ALA A 99 -6.95 10.67 4.26
N LYS A 100 -7.62 9.95 3.34
CA LYS A 100 -8.77 10.46 2.60
C LYS A 100 -10.04 9.98 3.31
N LYS A 101 -10.87 10.92 3.76
CA LYS A 101 -12.15 10.64 4.42
C LYS A 101 -13.01 9.71 3.53
N GLY A 102 -13.55 8.65 4.13
CA GLY A 102 -14.33 7.62 3.41
C GLY A 102 -13.52 6.57 2.64
N SER A 103 -12.19 6.57 2.74
CA SER A 103 -11.33 5.55 2.10
C SER A 103 -11.10 4.33 2.99
N ASN A 104 -10.74 3.21 2.35
CA ASN A 104 -10.52 1.92 3.01
C ASN A 104 -9.36 1.97 4.01
N ASN A 105 -9.41 1.12 5.04
CA ASN A 105 -8.31 0.96 5.99
C ASN A 105 -7.02 0.52 5.29
N VAL A 106 -5.90 1.05 5.78
CA VAL A 106 -4.55 0.70 5.36
C VAL A 106 -3.95 -0.27 6.37
N TYR A 107 -3.40 -1.37 5.88
CA TYR A 107 -2.81 -2.43 6.67
C TYR A 107 -1.30 -2.45 6.45
N ASP A 108 -0.54 -2.24 7.51
CA ASP A 108 0.89 -2.58 7.53
C ASP A 108 1.00 -4.05 7.94
N LEU A 109 1.36 -4.92 6.99
CA LEU A 109 1.44 -6.37 7.22
C LEU A 109 2.77 -6.82 7.84
N ASN A 110 3.73 -5.91 8.05
CA ASN A 110 4.99 -6.24 8.70
C ASN A 110 5.68 -4.98 9.24
N ARG A 111 5.41 -4.64 10.50
CA ARG A 111 5.98 -3.53 11.27
C ARG A 111 7.47 -3.71 11.62
N GLY A 112 8.27 -4.29 10.73
CA GLY A 112 9.72 -4.29 10.87
C GLY A 112 10.25 -2.89 10.58
N TYR A 113 10.09 -1.96 11.52
CA TYR A 113 10.44 -0.53 11.37
C TYR A 113 11.92 -0.30 10.98
N ARG A 114 12.77 -1.32 11.12
CA ARG A 114 14.21 -1.30 10.78
C ARG A 114 14.62 -2.27 9.67
N LEU A 115 13.69 -2.82 8.90
CA LEU A 115 14.04 -3.69 7.77
C LEU A 115 14.31 -2.87 6.50
N PRO A 116 15.30 -3.22 5.67
CA PRO A 116 15.42 -2.66 4.33
C PRO A 116 14.11 -2.83 3.54
N ALA A 117 13.77 -1.87 2.68
CA ALA A 117 12.49 -1.85 1.94
C ALA A 117 12.22 -3.17 1.19
N TYR A 118 13.26 -3.80 0.63
CA TYR A 118 13.16 -5.08 -0.08
C TYR A 118 12.77 -6.29 0.79
N LYS A 119 12.77 -6.16 2.12
CA LYS A 119 12.34 -7.22 3.07
C LYS A 119 10.90 -7.04 3.55
N ARG A 120 10.26 -5.90 3.25
CA ARG A 120 8.90 -5.58 3.72
C ARG A 120 7.87 -5.91 2.64
N ILE A 121 6.68 -6.33 3.08
CA ILE A 121 5.50 -6.44 2.21
C ILE A 121 4.96 -5.03 1.90
N GLY A 122 5.27 -4.02 2.74
CA GLY A 122 4.76 -2.66 2.60
C GLY A 122 3.36 -2.49 3.17
N PHE A 123 2.79 -1.31 2.96
CA PHE A 123 1.40 -1.04 3.31
C PHE A 123 0.49 -1.57 2.22
N VAL A 124 -0.66 -2.14 2.58
CA VAL A 124 -1.66 -2.61 1.63
C VAL A 124 -3.06 -2.15 2.00
N TRP A 125 -3.91 -1.98 0.99
CA TRP A 125 -5.35 -1.79 1.17
C TRP A 125 -6.08 -2.29 -0.07
N SER A 126 -7.27 -2.82 0.13
CA SER A 126 -8.13 -3.16 -0.98
C SER A 126 -8.88 -1.93 -1.47
N SER A 127 -9.24 -1.91 -2.74
CA SER A 127 -10.09 -0.88 -3.35
C SER A 127 -10.71 -1.40 -4.63
N HIS A 128 -11.58 -0.60 -5.24
CA HIS A 128 -12.00 -0.85 -6.61
C HIS A 128 -11.30 0.14 -7.55
N LYS A 129 -10.80 -0.33 -8.69
CA LYS A 129 -10.21 0.49 -9.74
C LYS A 129 -10.88 0.17 -11.07
N ALA A 130 -11.31 1.21 -11.80
CA ALA A 130 -11.78 1.06 -13.17
C ALA A 130 -10.57 0.97 -14.11
N LEU A 131 -10.53 -0.05 -14.97
CA LEU A 131 -9.53 -0.24 -16.02
C LEU A 131 -10.26 -0.71 -17.27
N TYR A 132 -10.06 -0.02 -18.39
CA TYR A 132 -10.71 -0.34 -19.68
C TYR A 132 -12.23 -0.57 -19.56
N GLY A 133 -12.93 0.31 -18.83
CA GLY A 133 -14.39 0.22 -18.63
C GLY A 133 -14.85 -0.85 -17.61
N HIS A 134 -13.96 -1.69 -17.10
CA HIS A 134 -14.28 -2.71 -16.11
C HIS A 134 -13.82 -2.32 -14.70
N LYS A 135 -14.66 -2.56 -13.70
CA LYS A 135 -14.35 -2.30 -12.30
C LYS A 135 -13.72 -3.54 -11.66
N TYR A 136 -12.43 -3.45 -11.33
CA TYR A 136 -11.68 -4.53 -10.69
C TYR A 136 -11.58 -4.30 -9.19
N HIS A 137 -11.75 -5.36 -8.41
CA HIS A 137 -11.29 -5.39 -7.02
C HIS A 137 -9.78 -5.61 -7.00
N VAL A 138 -9.05 -4.65 -6.42
CA VAL A 138 -7.59 -4.60 -6.46
C VAL A 138 -7.01 -4.45 -5.06
N LEU A 139 -5.83 -5.04 -4.84
CA LEU A 139 -5.00 -4.76 -3.70
C LEU A 139 -3.91 -3.79 -4.12
N LYS A 140 -3.93 -2.61 -3.52
CA LYS A 140 -2.87 -1.62 -3.70
C LYS A 140 -1.80 -1.88 -2.66
N ASN A 141 -0.55 -1.77 -3.09
CA ASN A 141 0.60 -1.93 -2.23
C ASN A 141 1.51 -0.72 -2.37
N TYR A 142 1.93 -0.16 -1.23
CA TYR A 142 2.86 0.96 -1.17
C TYR A 142 4.18 0.50 -0.55
N LEU A 143 5.24 0.66 -1.33
CA LEU A 143 6.63 0.54 -0.86
C LEU A 143 7.20 1.95 -0.70
N LEU A 144 8.04 2.15 0.31
CA LEU A 144 8.72 3.43 0.56
C LEU A 144 9.35 3.98 -0.74
N GLY A 145 9.23 5.30 -0.98
CA GLY A 145 9.75 5.95 -2.20
C GLY A 145 8.67 6.37 -3.19
N GLY A 146 7.39 6.41 -2.80
CA GLY A 146 6.33 6.94 -3.65
C GLY A 146 5.78 5.97 -4.68
N VAL A 147 6.21 4.70 -4.71
CA VAL A 147 5.81 3.70 -5.71
C VAL A 147 4.64 2.84 -5.20
N PHE A 148 3.62 2.72 -6.04
CA PHE A 148 2.43 1.91 -5.79
C PHE A 148 2.37 0.78 -6.81
N PHE A 149 2.10 -0.43 -6.32
CA PHE A 149 1.79 -1.57 -7.15
C PHE A 149 0.31 -1.90 -7.04
N VAL A 150 -0.32 -2.25 -8.16
CA VAL A 150 -1.71 -2.69 -8.20
C VAL A 150 -1.73 -4.18 -8.48
N TYR A 151 -2.27 -4.94 -7.53
CA TYR A 151 -2.43 -6.37 -7.65
C TYR A 151 -3.89 -6.73 -7.89
N PHE A 152 -4.11 -7.79 -8.68
CA PHE A 152 -5.41 -8.31 -9.06
C PHE A 152 -5.59 -9.73 -8.53
N HIS A 153 -6.83 -10.17 -8.37
CA HIS A 153 -7.10 -11.58 -8.07
C HIS A 153 -6.78 -12.52 -9.24
N HIS A 154 -6.76 -11.99 -10.46
CA HIS A 154 -6.44 -12.73 -11.67
C HIS A 154 -5.08 -12.30 -12.22
N LYS A 155 -4.43 -13.19 -12.96
CA LYS A 155 -3.17 -12.87 -13.63
C LYS A 155 -3.44 -11.98 -14.84
N ILE A 156 -2.98 -10.73 -14.78
CA ILE A 156 -3.01 -9.79 -15.91
C ILE A 156 -1.56 -9.45 -16.25
N LYS A 157 -1.14 -9.69 -17.49
CA LYS A 157 0.25 -9.50 -17.95
C LYS A 157 0.51 -8.03 -18.34
N HIS A 158 0.26 -7.12 -17.41
CA HIS A 158 0.48 -5.68 -17.58
C HIS A 158 0.84 -5.04 -16.24
N ASP A 159 1.80 -4.13 -16.25
CA ASP A 159 2.26 -3.43 -15.04
C ASP A 159 1.37 -2.20 -14.78
N TYR A 160 0.52 -2.29 -13.76
CA TYR A 160 -0.40 -1.21 -13.36
C TYR A 160 0.14 -0.36 -12.20
N GLY A 161 1.45 -0.41 -11.94
CA GLY A 161 2.10 0.43 -10.94
C GLY A 161 2.03 1.93 -11.25
N TYR A 162 2.07 2.78 -10.21
CA TYR A 162 2.06 4.24 -10.36
C TYR A 162 2.91 4.91 -9.27
N THR A 163 3.29 6.19 -9.44
CA THR A 163 4.11 6.93 -8.45
C THR A 163 3.43 8.19 -7.92
N HIS A 164 3.74 8.62 -6.70
CA HIS A 164 3.20 9.85 -6.10
C HIS A 164 3.72 11.14 -6.74
N MET A 165 4.94 11.12 -7.31
CA MET A 165 5.58 12.31 -7.88
C MET A 165 5.05 12.69 -9.27
N LYS A 166 4.16 11.87 -9.83
CA LYS A 166 3.56 12.09 -11.13
C LYS A 166 2.15 11.51 -11.08
N HIS A 167 1.14 12.39 -11.10
CA HIS A 167 -0.27 12.09 -11.37
C HIS A 167 -0.47 11.56 -12.81
N TRP A 168 0.43 10.70 -13.27
CA TRP A 168 0.39 10.08 -14.56
C TRP A 168 -0.03 8.64 -14.28
N GLU A 169 -1.29 8.35 -14.57
CA GLU A 169 -1.73 7.00 -14.87
C GLU A 169 -1.02 6.58 -16.16
N TYR A 170 0.30 6.35 -16.11
CA TYR A 170 1.00 5.70 -17.18
C TYR A 170 0.59 4.23 -17.15
N PHE A 171 -0.44 3.93 -17.93
CA PHE A 171 -0.55 2.63 -18.59
C PHE A 171 0.73 2.48 -19.41
N LEU A 172 1.78 1.88 -18.83
CA LEU A 172 2.98 1.52 -19.58
C LEU A 172 2.63 0.29 -20.42
N GLY A 173 1.95 0.55 -21.53
CA GLY A 173 1.65 -0.40 -22.59
C GLY A 173 1.95 0.24 -23.92
N ARG A 174 3.08 -0.15 -24.51
CA ARG A 174 3.13 -0.50 -25.93
C ARG A 174 3.32 -2.01 -25.99
#